data_AF-W4VQ08-F1
#
_entry.id   AF-W4VQ08-F1
#
_cell.length_a   1.000
_cell.length_b   1.000
_cell.length_c   1.000
_cell.angle_alpha   90.00
_cell.angle_beta   90.00
_cell.angle_gamma   90.00
#
_symmetry.space_group_name_H-M   'P 1'
#
loop_
_entity.id
_entity.type
_entity.pdbx_description
1 polymer ?
#
loop_
_entity_poly.entity_id
_entity_poly.type
_entity_poly.pdbx_seq_one_letter_code
_entity_poly.pdbx_strand_id
1 'polypeptide(L)'
;MARADLIIKLVEAGSLGNMKLFNKTVEAMIAEERSKNHNILADRLTDVLRESNKSQLFNNDNKTNTLSLNKNNQSLFFETIPDEFLRNLILEPKIIESINELIQEHFRRDLLRSYNLEPRNRVILAGPPLEMGKHH
;
A
#
# COMPACT_ATOMS: atom_id res chain seq x y z
N MET A 1 2.82 -36.98 -2.48
CA MET A 1 3.99 -36.46 -3.25
C MET A 1 4.09 -34.93 -3.26
N ALA A 2 3.29 -34.17 -2.49
CA ALA A 2 3.13 -32.72 -2.71
C ALA A 2 3.80 -31.78 -1.66
N ARG A 3 4.40 -32.31 -0.59
CA ARG A 3 4.93 -31.47 0.51
C ARG A 3 6.19 -30.67 0.11
N ALA A 4 7.13 -31.30 -0.60
CA ALA A 4 8.38 -30.65 -0.99
C ALA A 4 8.15 -29.57 -2.07
N ASP A 5 7.34 -29.86 -3.08
CA ASP A 5 7.06 -28.93 -4.19
C ASP A 5 6.31 -27.68 -3.72
N LEU A 6 5.38 -27.81 -2.76
CA LEU A 6 4.67 -26.66 -2.19
C LEU A 6 5.59 -25.79 -1.32
N ILE A 7 6.50 -26.40 -0.56
CA ILE A 7 7.49 -25.66 0.24
C ILE A 7 8.46 -24.90 -0.68
N ILE A 8 8.94 -25.54 -1.75
CA ILE A 8 9.84 -24.89 -2.73
C ILE A 8 9.12 -23.70 -3.39
N LYS A 9 7.88 -23.90 -3.86
CA LYS A 9 7.10 -22.81 -4.47
C LYS A 9 6.78 -21.68 -3.49
N LEU A 10 6.59 -21.98 -2.21
CA LEU A 10 6.37 -20.98 -1.17
C LEU A 10 7.62 -20.10 -0.96
N VAL A 11 8.80 -20.73 -0.91
CA VAL A 11 10.09 -20.04 -0.77
C VAL A 11 10.40 -19.21 -2.02
N GLU A 12 10.16 -19.74 -3.21
CA GLU A 12 10.28 -19.00 -4.47
C GLU A 12 9.33 -17.80 -4.52
N ALA A 13 8.06 -17.99 -4.14
CA ALA A 13 7.08 -16.90 -4.10
C ALA A 13 7.47 -15.81 -3.09
N GLY A 14 8.00 -16.20 -1.93
CA GLY A 14 8.52 -15.28 -0.92
C GLY A 14 9.77 -14.52 -1.40
N SER A 15 10.71 -15.21 -2.03
CA SER A 15 11.95 -14.60 -2.57
C SER A 15 11.66 -13.61 -3.70
N LEU A 16 10.70 -13.93 -4.59
CA LEU A 16 10.28 -13.05 -5.68
C LEU A 16 9.33 -11.92 -5.25
N GLY A 17 8.82 -11.96 -4.01
CA GLY A 17 7.80 -11.02 -3.51
C GLY A 17 6.47 -11.12 -4.25
N ASN A 18 6.17 -12.26 -4.86
CA ASN A 18 4.93 -12.48 -5.60
C ASN A 18 3.82 -12.95 -4.65
N MET A 19 3.13 -11.98 -4.03
CA MET A 19 2.07 -12.23 -3.05
C MET A 19 0.90 -13.06 -3.59
N LYS A 20 0.59 -12.95 -4.89
CA LYS A 20 -0.48 -13.77 -5.51
C LYS A 20 -0.09 -15.25 -5.55
N LEU A 21 1.16 -15.53 -5.93
CA LEU A 21 1.69 -16.89 -5.97
C LEU A 21 1.80 -17.45 -4.54
N PHE A 22 2.29 -16.62 -3.61
CA PHE A 22 2.40 -16.94 -2.19
C PHE A 22 1.05 -17.36 -1.59
N ASN A 23 0.02 -16.53 -1.73
CA ASN A 23 -1.33 -16.82 -1.20
C ASN A 23 -1.89 -18.12 -1.80
N LYS A 24 -1.75 -18.31 -3.11
CA LYS A 24 -2.22 -19.52 -3.80
C LYS A 24 -1.48 -20.79 -3.32
N THR A 25 -0.19 -20.69 -3.06
CA THR A 25 0.60 -21.82 -2.52
C THR A 25 0.24 -22.14 -1.07
N VAL A 26 0.00 -21.12 -0.23
CA VAL A 26 -0.44 -21.33 1.17
C VAL A 26 -1.85 -21.92 1.20
N GLU A 27 -2.77 -21.48 0.34
CA GLU A 27 -4.12 -22.07 0.23
C GLU A 27 -4.08 -23.55 -0.19
N ALA A 28 -3.23 -23.88 -1.17
CA ALA A 28 -3.01 -25.28 -1.56
C ALA A 28 -2.45 -26.12 -0.40
N MET A 29 -1.54 -25.56 0.40
CA MET A 29 -0.97 -26.21 1.58
C MET A 29 -2.02 -26.42 2.69
N ILE A 30 -2.89 -25.44 2.92
CA ILE A 30 -4.03 -25.55 3.86
C ILE A 30 -5.00 -26.66 3.40
N ALA A 31 -5.32 -26.72 2.11
CA ALA A 31 -6.18 -27.76 1.56
C ALA A 31 -5.58 -29.16 1.70
N GLU A 32 -4.26 -29.30 1.47
CA GLU A 32 -3.54 -30.56 1.65
C GLU A 32 -3.53 -30.99 3.14
N GLU A 33 -3.26 -30.08 4.07
CA GLU A 33 -3.24 -30.41 5.51
C GLU A 33 -4.65 -30.75 6.04
N ARG A 34 -5.72 -30.13 5.52
CA ARG A 34 -7.10 -30.57 5.82
C ARG A 34 -7.40 -31.97 5.29
N SER A 35 -6.95 -32.29 4.07
CA SER A 35 -7.14 -33.63 3.49
C SER A 35 -6.45 -34.75 4.28
N LYS A 36 -5.45 -34.40 5.09
CA LYS A 36 -4.70 -35.32 5.97
C LYS A 36 -5.19 -35.32 7.42
N ASN A 37 -6.35 -34.73 7.70
CA ASN A 37 -6.92 -34.56 9.04
C ASN A 37 -6.08 -33.70 10.00
N HIS A 38 -5.16 -32.88 9.49
CA HIS A 38 -4.37 -31.95 10.30
C HIS A 38 -5.07 -30.58 10.43
N ASN A 39 -6.27 -30.59 11.00
CA ASN A 39 -7.13 -29.41 11.06
C ASN A 39 -6.53 -28.26 11.88
N ILE A 40 -5.84 -28.57 12.99
CA ILE A 40 -5.21 -27.56 13.86
C ILE A 40 -4.13 -26.78 13.11
N LEU A 41 -3.33 -27.44 12.28
CA LEU A 41 -2.28 -26.79 11.49
C LEU A 41 -2.88 -25.97 10.35
N ALA A 42 -3.91 -26.51 9.68
CA ALA A 42 -4.62 -25.81 8.61
C ALA A 42 -5.29 -24.52 9.11
N ASP A 43 -5.87 -24.54 10.32
CA ASP A 43 -6.53 -23.37 10.90
C ASP A 43 -5.50 -22.31 11.31
N ARG A 44 -4.38 -22.70 11.94
CA ARG A 44 -3.27 -21.77 12.22
C ARG A 44 -2.70 -21.13 10.96
N LEU A 45 -2.53 -21.90 9.89
CA LEU A 45 -2.07 -21.37 8.59
C LEU A 45 -3.09 -20.40 7.99
N THR A 46 -4.38 -20.70 8.13
CA THR A 46 -5.47 -19.82 7.68
C THR A 46 -5.47 -18.50 8.44
N ASP A 47 -5.26 -18.54 9.76
CA ASP A 47 -5.24 -17.34 10.61
C ASP A 47 -4.05 -16.43 10.28
N VAL A 48 -2.84 -17.01 10.13
CA VAL A 48 -1.65 -16.26 9.72
C VAL A 48 -1.83 -15.65 8.31
N LEU A 49 -2.42 -16.40 7.38
CA LEU A 49 -2.73 -15.90 6.05
C LEU A 49 -3.76 -14.75 6.09
N ARG A 50 -4.77 -14.83 6.96
CA ARG A 50 -5.77 -13.76 7.11
C ARG A 50 -5.17 -12.50 7.72
N GLU A 51 -4.34 -12.62 8.76
CA GLU A 51 -3.69 -11.47 9.41
C GLU A 51 -2.72 -10.74 8.45
N SER A 52 -1.97 -11.50 7.65
CA SER A 52 -1.10 -10.92 6.60
C SER A 52 -1.88 -10.23 5.47
N ASN A 53 -3.04 -10.76 5.06
CA ASN A 53 -3.89 -10.08 4.07
C ASN A 53 -4.62 -8.86 4.68
N LYS A 54 -4.94 -8.88 5.98
CA LYS A 54 -5.59 -7.77 6.67
C LYS A 54 -4.64 -6.56 6.78
N SER A 55 -3.38 -6.79 7.13
CA SER A 55 -2.34 -5.74 7.10
C SER A 55 -2.08 -5.23 5.68
N GLN A 56 -2.24 -6.06 4.64
CA GLN A 56 -2.22 -5.57 3.26
C GLN A 56 -3.45 -4.74 2.89
N LEU A 57 -4.65 -5.10 3.33
CA LEU A 57 -5.88 -4.33 3.06
C LEU A 57 -5.84 -2.94 3.72
N PHE A 58 -5.38 -2.84 4.97
CA PHE A 58 -5.17 -1.54 5.63
C PHE A 58 -4.09 -0.68 4.97
N ASN A 59 -3.16 -1.29 4.22
CA ASN A 59 -2.18 -0.60 3.39
C ASN A 59 -2.67 -0.38 1.94
N ASN A 60 -3.78 -0.99 1.53
CA ASN A 60 -4.27 -0.97 0.15
C ASN A 60 -5.42 0.02 -0.06
N ASP A 61 -6.15 0.40 0.99
CA ASP A 61 -7.12 1.51 0.94
C ASP A 61 -6.43 2.89 0.81
N ASN A 62 -5.13 2.95 1.13
CA ASN A 62 -4.24 4.08 0.87
C ASN A 62 -3.35 3.86 -0.36
N LYS A 63 -3.71 2.96 -1.30
CA LYS A 63 -3.17 3.04 -2.65
C LYS A 63 -3.75 4.27 -3.35
N THR A 64 -3.21 5.42 -2.97
CA THR A 64 -2.77 6.38 -3.97
C THR A 64 -2.14 5.57 -5.10
N ASN A 65 -2.47 5.95 -6.32
CA ASN A 65 -2.02 5.34 -7.55
C ASN A 65 -0.49 5.50 -7.67
N THR A 66 0.29 4.87 -6.79
CA THR A 66 1.72 4.71 -6.96
C THR A 66 1.83 3.87 -8.20
N LEU A 67 2.22 4.54 -9.28
CA LEU A 67 2.60 3.89 -10.50
C LEU A 67 3.50 2.75 -10.07
N SER A 68 3.03 1.51 -10.25
CA SER A 68 3.86 0.31 -10.22
C SER A 68 4.80 0.40 -11.43
N LEU A 69 5.64 1.43 -11.43
CA LEU A 69 6.66 1.68 -12.42
C LEU A 69 7.79 0.78 -11.98
N ASN A 70 7.72 -0.46 -12.46
CA ASN A 70 8.82 -1.40 -12.62
C ASN A 70 9.92 -1.29 -11.55
N LYS A 71 9.99 -2.29 -10.65
CA LYS A 71 11.11 -2.55 -9.72
C LYS A 71 12.53 -2.43 -10.34
N ASN A 72 12.64 -2.34 -11.66
CA ASN A 72 13.88 -2.19 -12.42
C ASN A 72 14.35 -0.73 -12.58
N ASN A 73 13.55 0.28 -12.21
CA ASN A 73 13.85 1.71 -12.45
C ASN A 73 14.06 2.52 -11.15
N GLN A 74 14.39 1.85 -10.04
CA GLN A 74 14.51 2.46 -8.72
C GLN A 74 15.58 3.57 -8.61
N SER A 75 16.49 3.71 -9.58
CA SER A 75 17.54 4.74 -9.52
C SER A 75 17.14 6.11 -10.08
N LEU A 76 15.94 6.27 -10.66
CA LEU A 76 15.52 7.53 -11.32
C LEU A 76 14.52 8.34 -10.50
N PHE A 77 13.93 7.74 -9.46
CA PHE A 77 12.86 8.36 -8.68
C PHE A 77 13.12 8.14 -7.19
N PHE A 78 12.94 9.21 -6.41
CA PHE A 78 12.89 9.13 -4.96
C PHE A 78 11.42 9.10 -4.54
N GLU A 79 10.97 7.92 -4.10
CA GLU A 79 9.63 7.74 -3.53
C GLU A 79 9.78 7.64 -2.01
N THR A 80 8.96 8.38 -1.27
CA THR A 80 8.95 8.34 0.20
C THR A 80 7.52 8.33 0.68
N ILE A 81 7.26 7.51 1.69
CA ILE A 81 5.97 7.45 2.37
C ILE A 81 5.97 8.55 3.43
N PRO A 82 4.92 9.38 3.51
CA PRO A 82 4.87 10.44 4.51
C PRO A 82 4.73 9.85 5.91
N ASP A 83 5.54 10.36 6.85
CA ASP A 83 5.47 9.99 8.27
C ASP A 83 4.28 10.65 9.00
N GLU A 84 3.90 11.86 8.55
CA GLU A 84 2.82 12.66 9.14
C GLU A 84 1.60 12.78 8.21
N PHE A 85 0.41 12.66 8.80
CA PHE A 85 -0.85 12.82 8.09
C PHE A 85 -1.33 14.28 8.10
N LEU A 86 -2.00 14.71 7.03
CA LEU A 86 -2.63 16.04 6.96
C LEU A 86 -3.57 16.33 8.14
N ARG A 87 -4.27 15.32 8.65
CA ARG A 87 -5.18 15.44 9.81
C ARG A 87 -4.46 15.77 11.13
N ASN A 88 -3.15 15.51 11.21
CA ASN A 88 -2.35 15.82 12.39
C ASN A 88 -1.85 17.27 12.38
N LEU A 89 -2.01 17.99 11.26
CA LEU A 89 -1.58 19.37 11.14
C LEU A 89 -2.63 20.32 11.76
N ILE A 90 -2.17 21.23 12.60
CA ILE A 90 -2.99 22.32 13.14
C ILE A 90 -2.98 23.44 12.09
N LEU A 91 -4.05 23.53 11.32
CA LEU A 91 -4.19 24.49 10.21
C LEU A 91 -5.48 25.29 10.37
N GLU A 92 -5.49 26.51 9.83
CA GLU A 92 -6.70 27.30 9.71
C GLU A 92 -7.70 26.58 8.78
N PRO A 93 -9.02 26.57 9.09
CA PRO A 93 -10.03 25.84 8.31
C PRO A 93 -9.99 26.15 6.81
N LYS A 94 -9.72 27.40 6.43
CA LYS A 94 -9.60 27.83 5.03
C LYS A 94 -8.45 27.12 4.29
N ILE A 95 -7.34 26.85 4.97
CA ILE A 95 -6.19 26.16 4.40
C ILE A 95 -6.52 24.69 4.19
N ILE A 96 -7.19 24.07 5.17
CA ILE A 96 -7.64 22.66 5.08
C ILE A 96 -8.59 22.48 3.89
N GLU A 97 -9.55 23.38 3.72
CA GLU A 97 -10.47 23.36 2.58
C GLU A 97 -9.72 23.46 1.25
N SER A 98 -8.79 24.42 1.13
CA SER A 98 -7.97 24.60 -0.09
C SER A 98 -7.13 23.36 -0.42
N ILE A 99 -6.56 22.70 0.59
CA ILE A 99 -5.80 21.45 0.41
C ILE A 99 -6.72 20.32 -0.04
N ASN A 100 -7.89 20.18 0.58
CA ASN A 100 -8.86 19.14 0.22
C ASN A 100 -9.39 19.33 -1.21
N GLU A 101 -9.67 20.56 -1.65
CA GLU A 101 -10.03 20.85 -3.04
C GLU A 101 -8.96 20.34 -4.01
N LEU A 102 -7.69 20.65 -3.73
CA LEU A 102 -6.57 20.21 -4.56
C LEU A 102 -6.45 18.68 -4.61
N ILE A 103 -6.62 18.01 -3.47
CA ILE A 103 -6.63 16.54 -3.41
C ILE A 103 -7.77 15.97 -4.27
N GLN A 104 -8.97 16.55 -4.17
CA GLN A 104 -10.13 16.11 -4.95
C GLN A 104 -9.94 16.35 -6.46
N GLU A 105 -9.39 17.49 -6.86
CA GLU A 105 -9.05 17.78 -8.25
C GLU A 105 -8.11 16.71 -8.83
N HIS A 106 -7.04 16.38 -8.10
CA HIS A 106 -6.08 15.36 -8.53
C HIS A 106 -6.67 13.95 -8.54
N PHE A 107 -7.49 13.60 -7.54
CA PHE A 107 -8.16 12.30 -7.48
C PHE A 107 -9.15 12.12 -8.64
N ARG A 108 -9.78 13.21 -9.09
CA ARG A 108 -10.77 13.22 -10.18
C ARG A 108 -10.18 13.72 -11.51
N ARG A 109 -8.86 13.63 -11.69
CA ARG A 109 -8.15 14.09 -12.91
C ARG A 109 -8.74 13.55 -14.21
N ASP A 110 -9.19 12.30 -14.21
CA ASP A 110 -9.72 11.66 -15.42
C ASP A 110 -11.09 12.22 -15.78
N LEU A 111 -11.89 12.55 -14.77
CA LEU A 111 -13.16 13.25 -14.95
C LEU A 111 -12.91 14.68 -15.45
N LEU A 112 -11.99 15.44 -14.85
CA LEU A 112 -11.64 16.78 -15.30
C LEU A 112 -11.19 16.78 -16.77
N ARG A 113 -10.35 15.82 -17.16
CA ARG A 113 -9.91 15.64 -18.55
C ARG A 113 -11.06 15.35 -19.51
N SER A 114 -12.08 14.62 -19.08
CA SER A 114 -13.28 14.39 -19.92
C SER A 114 -14.05 15.67 -20.24
N TYR A 115 -13.96 16.68 -19.37
CA TYR A 115 -14.50 18.02 -19.58
C TYR A 115 -13.46 19.02 -20.11
N ASN A 116 -12.30 18.54 -20.57
CA ASN A 116 -11.21 19.36 -21.09
C ASN A 116 -10.65 20.37 -20.06
N LEU A 117 -10.78 20.06 -18.77
CA LEU A 117 -10.22 20.80 -17.64
C LEU A 117 -8.98 20.07 -17.11
N GLU A 118 -7.99 20.83 -16.65
CA GLU A 118 -6.79 20.29 -16.02
C GLU A 118 -6.78 20.63 -14.52
N PRO A 119 -6.41 19.67 -13.65
CA PRO A 119 -6.22 19.95 -12.23
C PRO A 119 -5.04 20.93 -12.02
N ARG A 120 -5.06 21.70 -10.94
CA ARG A 120 -3.94 22.59 -10.60
C ARG A 120 -2.65 21.79 -10.44
N ASN A 121 -1.55 22.28 -11.00
CA ASN A 121 -0.26 21.57 -11.00
C ASN A 121 0.83 22.28 -10.19
N ARG A 122 0.54 23.45 -9.62
CA ARG A 122 1.50 24.29 -8.92
C ARG A 122 0.88 24.85 -7.65
N VAL A 123 1.56 24.60 -6.53
CA VAL A 123 1.20 25.11 -5.21
C VAL A 123 2.42 25.84 -4.66
N ILE A 124 2.20 27.02 -4.09
CA ILE A 124 3.23 27.76 -3.36
C ILE A 124 2.80 27.78 -1.90
N LEU A 125 3.65 27.23 -1.04
CA LEU A 125 3.49 27.29 0.41
C LEU A 125 4.37 28.45 0.90
N ALA A 126 3.74 29.48 1.44
CA ALA A 126 4.42 30.64 1.99
C ALA A 126 4.09 30.78 3.47
N GLY A 127 5.10 31.04 4.28
CA GLY A 127 4.98 31.25 5.71
C GLY A 127 6.29 31.78 6.28
N PRO A 128 6.26 32.31 7.51
CA PRO A 128 7.48 32.61 8.23
C PRO A 128 8.35 31.34 8.32
N PRO A 129 9.69 31.47 8.33
CA PRO A 129 10.57 30.33 8.52
C PRO A 129 10.16 29.63 9.82
N LEU A 130 9.97 28.32 9.75
CA LEU A 130 9.76 27.49 10.94
C LEU A 130 10.96 27.73 11.86
N GLU A 131 10.74 28.33 13.03
CA GLU A 131 11.68 28.18 14.13
C GLU A 131 11.68 26.70 14.49
N MET A 132 12.64 25.97 13.93
CA MET A 132 13.00 24.63 14.37
C MET A 132 13.36 24.74 15.85
N GLY A 133 12.37 24.46 16.71
CA GLY A 133 12.62 24.16 18.11
C GLY A 133 13.65 23.04 18.14
N LYS A 134 14.89 23.41 18.48
CA LYS A 134 15.95 22.46 18.80
C LYS A 134 15.45 21.59 19.94
N HIS A 135 14.96 20.40 19.61
CA HIS A 135 14.87 19.34 20.59
C HIS A 135 16.30 18.87 20.87
N HIS A 136 16.74 19.15 22.10
CA HIS A 136 17.94 18.62 22.74
C HIS A 136 17.66 17.19 23.21
#